data_AF-A0A3L6JFS5-F1
#
_entry.id   AF-A0A3L6JFS5-F1
#
_cell.length_a   1.000
_cell.length_b   1.000
_cell.length_c   1.000
_cell.angle_alpha   90.00
_cell.angle_beta   90.00
_cell.angle_gamma   90.00
#
_symmetry.space_group_name_H-M   'P 1'
#
loop_
_entity.id
_entity.type
_entity.pdbx_description
1 polymer ?
#
loop_
_entity_poly.entity_id
_entity_poly.type
_entity_poly.pdbx_seq_one_letter_code
_entity_poly.pdbx_strand_id
1 'polypeptide(L)'
;MKHLKLERFNLVDTVECGQTFTWVREGEGYINADLGQAVYVEQRGNALFYETSSSDAVPLRSVFRLEDPLDEIQRSITQDGIMQQSIAFAPDLRIIHDPFFPCLISFMCSTCKNIPAIHRMMSN
;
A
#
# COMPACT_ATOMS: atom_id res chain seq x y z
N MET A 1 8.57 -17.80 -2.27
CA MET A 1 7.41 -16.89 -2.28
C MET A 1 6.07 -17.61 -2.13
N LYS A 2 5.30 -17.22 -1.12
CA LYS A 2 3.86 -17.48 -1.02
C LYS A 2 3.13 -16.52 -1.98
N HIS A 3 1.87 -16.78 -2.32
CA HIS A 3 1.10 -15.85 -3.15
C HIS A 3 -0.37 -15.75 -2.74
N LEU A 4 -1.00 -14.63 -3.10
CA LEU A 4 -2.43 -14.37 -2.98
C LEU A 4 -2.98 -14.02 -4.36
N LYS A 5 -4.16 -14.54 -4.71
CA LYS A 5 -4.88 -14.09 -5.90
C LYS A 5 -5.51 -12.72 -5.64
N LEU A 6 -5.42 -11.83 -6.62
CA LEU A 6 -5.96 -10.48 -6.64
C LEU A 6 -7.08 -10.38 -7.68
N GLU A 7 -8.03 -9.49 -7.45
CA GLU A 7 -9.10 -9.18 -8.41
C GLU A 7 -9.11 -7.70 -8.80
N ARG A 8 -9.12 -6.82 -7.80
CA ARG A 8 -9.18 -5.36 -7.95
C ARG A 8 -8.13 -4.72 -7.07
N PHE A 9 -6.86 -4.84 -7.46
CA PHE A 9 -5.72 -4.31 -6.70
C PHE A 9 -4.53 -3.99 -7.60
N ASN A 10 -4.00 -2.79 -7.45
CA ASN A 10 -2.71 -2.38 -8.02
C ASN A 10 -1.79 -1.93 -6.87
N LEU A 11 -0.72 -2.69 -6.66
CA LEU A 11 0.26 -2.47 -5.61
C LEU A 11 0.97 -1.12 -5.76
N VAL A 12 1.37 -0.75 -6.98
CA VAL A 12 2.11 0.50 -7.24
C VAL A 12 1.20 1.69 -6.98
N ASP A 13 0.00 1.71 -7.58
CA ASP A 13 -0.96 2.80 -7.38
C ASP A 13 -1.35 2.94 -5.90
N THR A 14 -1.39 1.82 -5.16
CA THR A 14 -1.74 1.82 -3.74
C THR A 14 -0.59 2.30 -2.86
N VAL A 15 0.65 1.87 -3.10
CA VAL A 15 1.80 2.22 -2.25
C VAL A 15 2.34 3.62 -2.58
N GLU A 16 2.33 4.03 -3.85
CA GLU A 16 2.98 5.27 -4.30
C GLU A 16 2.05 6.49 -4.39
N CYS A 17 0.77 6.36 -4.04
CA CYS A 17 -0.17 7.50 -4.02
C CYS A 17 0.04 8.49 -2.86
N GLY A 18 1.03 8.25 -2.00
CA GLY A 18 1.39 9.13 -0.87
C GLY A 18 0.61 8.89 0.42
N GLN A 19 -0.20 7.82 0.50
CA GLN A 19 -0.91 7.45 1.73
C GLN A 19 -0.03 6.77 2.78
N THR A 20 1.09 6.18 2.36
CA THR A 20 2.01 5.43 3.21
C THR A 20 3.45 5.81 2.92
N PHE A 21 4.31 5.66 3.92
CA PHE A 21 5.77 5.80 3.80
C PHE A 21 6.52 4.63 4.48
N THR A 22 5.79 3.63 4.99
CA THR A 22 6.34 2.46 5.69
C THR A 22 6.78 1.37 4.72
N TRP A 23 6.30 1.44 3.47
CA TRP A 23 6.70 0.56 2.37
C TRP A 23 7.85 1.17 1.58
N VAL A 24 8.97 0.45 1.51
CA VAL A 24 10.20 0.88 0.82
C VAL A 24 10.38 0.04 -0.43
N ARG A 25 10.60 0.68 -1.59
CA ARG A 25 10.80 0.00 -2.86
C ARG A 25 12.09 -0.84 -2.85
N GLU A 26 11.99 -2.10 -3.23
CA GLU A 26 13.11 -3.06 -3.34
C GLU A 26 12.92 -3.91 -4.61
N GLY A 27 13.81 -3.72 -5.59
CA GLY A 27 13.69 -4.37 -6.90
C GLY A 27 12.36 -4.05 -7.58
N GLU A 28 11.58 -5.10 -7.86
CA GLU A 28 10.25 -5.01 -8.49
C GLU A 28 9.10 -4.87 -7.47
N GLY A 29 9.41 -4.86 -6.17
CA GLY A 29 8.43 -4.91 -5.10
C GLY A 29 8.71 -3.90 -3.99
N TYR A 30 8.14 -4.16 -2.81
CA TYR A 30 8.25 -3.31 -1.63
C TYR A 30 8.47 -4.14 -0.37
N ILE A 31 9.23 -3.59 0.57
CA ILE A 31 9.45 -4.15 1.91
C ILE A 31 8.72 -3.29 2.95
N ASN A 32 8.09 -3.94 3.91
CA ASN A 32 7.60 -3.31 5.15
C ASN A 32 8.13 -4.09 6.36
N ALA A 33 8.71 -3.38 7.33
CA ALA A 33 9.30 -3.97 8.55
C ALA A 33 8.45 -3.74 9.81
N ASP A 34 7.33 -3.04 9.68
CA ASP A 34 6.47 -2.60 10.78
C ASP A 34 5.31 -3.57 11.07
N LEU A 35 5.16 -4.64 10.30
CA LEU A 35 4.08 -5.64 10.43
C LEU A 35 4.39 -6.75 11.47
N GLY A 36 5.21 -6.42 12.49
CA GLY A 36 5.73 -7.38 13.48
C GLY A 36 6.84 -8.29 12.95
N GLN A 37 7.13 -8.21 11.65
CA GLN A 37 8.21 -8.90 10.94
C GLN A 37 8.49 -8.18 9.61
N ALA A 38 9.61 -8.48 8.97
CA ALA A 38 9.89 -7.97 7.63
C ALA A 38 9.09 -8.76 6.58
N VAL A 39 8.42 -8.03 5.69
CA VAL A 39 7.56 -8.58 4.66
C VAL A 39 7.92 -7.94 3.33
N TYR A 40 8.32 -8.78 2.37
CA TYR A 40 8.48 -8.37 0.98
C TYR A 40 7.22 -8.72 0.20
N VAL A 41 6.74 -7.81 -0.64
CA VAL A 41 5.61 -8.03 -1.55
C VAL A 41 5.94 -7.57 -2.96
N GLU A 42 5.46 -8.30 -3.95
CA GLU A 42 5.59 -7.98 -5.37
C GLU A 42 4.32 -8.42 -6.09
N GLN A 43 3.77 -7.56 -6.94
CA GLN A 43 2.61 -7.93 -7.76
C GLN A 43 3.07 -8.37 -9.15
N ARG A 44 2.62 -9.56 -9.57
CA ARG A 44 2.80 -10.06 -10.94
C ARG A 44 1.44 -10.42 -11.51
N GLY A 45 0.92 -9.58 -12.40
CA GLY A 45 -0.44 -9.72 -12.93
C GLY A 45 -1.49 -9.67 -11.82
N ASN A 46 -2.28 -10.73 -11.71
CA ASN A 46 -3.36 -10.87 -10.72
C ASN A 46 -2.93 -11.65 -9.47
N ALA A 47 -1.64 -11.70 -9.16
CA ALA A 47 -1.15 -12.35 -7.95
C ALA A 47 -0.17 -11.45 -7.20
N LEU A 48 -0.36 -11.37 -5.88
CA LEU A 48 0.59 -10.76 -4.95
C LEU A 48 1.49 -11.86 -4.40
N PHE A 49 2.75 -11.85 -4.81
CA PHE A 49 3.78 -12.73 -4.25
C PHE A 49 4.38 -12.06 -3.02
N TYR A 50 4.70 -12.85 -2.00
CA TYR A 50 5.29 -12.32 -0.78
C TYR A 50 6.23 -13.29 -0.08
N GLU A 51 7.16 -12.73 0.69
CA GLU A 51 8.07 -13.42 1.59
C GLU A 51 8.07 -12.75 2.96
N THR A 52 8.37 -13.53 3.99
CA THR A 52 8.30 -13.11 5.39
C THR A 52 9.56 -13.54 6.12
N SER A 53 10.07 -12.71 7.03
CA SER A 53 11.26 -13.05 7.82
C SER A 53 10.98 -14.09 8.91
N SER A 54 9.72 -14.27 9.34
CA SER A 54 9.31 -15.36 10.24
C SER A 54 8.31 -16.29 9.56
N SER A 55 8.04 -17.43 10.20
CA SER A 55 6.99 -18.38 9.78
C SER A 55 5.58 -17.91 10.13
N ASP A 56 5.43 -16.84 10.92
CA ASP A 56 4.14 -16.36 11.41
C ASP A 56 3.29 -15.82 10.26
N ALA A 57 1.98 -15.96 10.38
CA ALA A 57 1.05 -15.43 9.40
C ALA A 57 1.07 -13.90 9.42
N VAL A 58 1.22 -13.29 8.24
CA VAL A 58 1.04 -11.85 8.02
C VAL A 58 -0.35 -11.60 7.41
N PRO A 59 -1.17 -10.70 7.97
CA PRO A 59 -2.53 -10.45 7.50
C PRO A 59 -2.55 -9.50 6.28
N LEU A 60 -1.80 -9.82 5.21
CA LEU A 60 -1.67 -8.96 4.01
C LEU A 60 -3.01 -8.56 3.39
N ARG A 61 -4.00 -9.45 3.47
CA ARG A 61 -5.39 -9.18 3.07
C ARG A 61 -6.00 -7.99 3.80
N SER A 62 -5.83 -7.96 5.13
CA SER A 62 -6.28 -6.86 5.97
C SER A 62 -5.45 -5.59 5.76
N VAL A 63 -4.13 -5.73 5.61
CA VAL A 63 -3.21 -4.59 5.38
C VAL A 63 -3.55 -3.85 4.09
N PHE A 64 -3.76 -4.57 2.98
CA PHE A 64 -4.15 -3.96 1.70
C PHE A 64 -5.67 -3.83 1.51
N ARG A 65 -6.45 -4.14 2.56
CA ARG A 65 -7.92 -4.11 2.56
C ARG A 65 -8.53 -4.78 1.33
N LEU A 66 -8.05 -5.97 0.99
CA LEU A 66 -8.40 -6.66 -0.27
C LEU A 66 -9.88 -7.08 -0.32
N GLU A 67 -10.52 -7.23 0.83
CA GLU A 67 -11.94 -7.60 0.96
C GLU A 67 -12.91 -6.41 0.91
N ASP A 68 -12.42 -5.16 0.89
CA ASP A 68 -13.32 -4.00 0.77
C ASP A 68 -14.10 -4.04 -0.55
N PRO A 69 -15.40 -3.66 -0.54
CA PRO A 69 -16.25 -3.61 -1.74
C PRO A 69 -15.91 -2.38 -2.59
N LEU A 70 -14.75 -2.41 -3.27
CA LEU A 70 -14.20 -1.25 -3.99
C LEU A 70 -15.18 -0.68 -5.02
N ASP A 71 -15.93 -1.53 -5.72
CA ASP A 71 -16.95 -1.10 -6.68
C ASP A 71 -18.09 -0.30 -6.04
N GLU A 72 -18.53 -0.69 -4.84
CA GLU A 72 -19.58 0.03 -4.12
C GLU A 72 -19.06 1.38 -3.62
N ILE A 73 -17.83 1.40 -3.11
CA ILE A 73 -17.15 2.63 -2.68
C ILE A 73 -17.03 3.59 -3.85
N GLN A 74 -16.49 3.13 -4.99
CA GLN A 74 -16.33 3.94 -6.19
C GLN A 74 -17.67 4.47 -6.69
N ARG A 75 -18.72 3.64 -6.79
CA ARG A 75 -20.07 4.11 -7.16
C ARG A 75 -20.62 5.18 -6.22
N SER A 76 -20.35 5.07 -4.91
CA SER A 76 -20.86 6.02 -3.91
C SER A 76 -20.20 7.40 -3.99
N ILE A 77 -18.93 7.47 -4.39
CA ILE A 77 -18.16 8.73 -4.47
C ILE A 77 -18.18 9.34 -5.88
N THR A 78 -18.54 8.56 -6.91
CA THR A 78 -18.61 9.02 -8.31
C THR A 78 -19.80 9.96 -8.51
N GLN A 79 -19.66 11.21 -8.07
CA GLN A 79 -20.72 12.22 -8.12
C GLN A 79 -20.57 13.20 -9.28
N ASP A 80 -19.33 13.43 -9.74
CA ASP A 80 -19.01 14.38 -10.79
C ASP A 80 -17.96 13.82 -11.78
N GLY A 81 -17.69 14.58 -12.84
CA GLY A 81 -16.73 14.20 -13.88
C GLY A 81 -15.28 14.15 -13.39
N ILE A 82 -14.91 14.90 -12.34
CA ILE A 82 -13.55 14.91 -11.80
C ILE A 82 -13.28 13.60 -11.04
N MET A 83 -14.25 13.15 -10.24
CA MET A 83 -14.13 11.88 -9.54
C MET A 83 -14.12 10.71 -10.51
N GLN A 84 -14.94 10.76 -11.58
CA GLN A 84 -14.89 9.76 -12.66
C GLN A 84 -13.50 9.66 -13.29
N GLN A 85 -12.88 10.79 -13.62
CA GLN A 85 -11.53 10.83 -14.21
C GLN A 85 -10.46 10.32 -13.23
N SER A 86 -10.57 10.70 -11.95
CA SER A 86 -9.65 10.24 -10.90
C SER A 86 -9.72 8.71 -10.70
N ILE A 87 -10.93 8.15 -10.68
CA ILE A 87 -11.12 6.69 -10.58
C ILE A 87 -10.64 5.99 -11.85
N ALA A 88 -10.88 6.55 -13.03
CA ALA A 88 -10.38 5.99 -14.28
C ALA A 88 -8.85 5.99 -14.36
N PHE A 89 -8.19 6.96 -13.72
CA PHE A 89 -6.72 7.02 -13.65
C PHE A 89 -6.13 5.93 -12.74
N ALA A 90 -6.75 5.65 -11.59
CA ALA A 90 -6.27 4.64 -10.63
C ALA A 90 -7.43 3.75 -10.13
N PRO A 91 -7.96 2.85 -10.98
CA PRO A 91 -9.20 2.12 -10.70
C PRO A 91 -9.05 1.06 -9.61
N ASP A 92 -7.83 0.62 -9.34
CA ASP A 92 -7.51 -0.49 -8.42
C ASP A 92 -6.70 -0.04 -7.19
N LEU A 93 -6.61 1.28 -6.97
CA LEU A 93 -6.02 1.86 -5.77
C LEU A 93 -6.89 1.51 -4.55
N ARG A 94 -6.24 1.01 -3.49
CA ARG A 94 -6.88 0.73 -2.21
C ARG A 94 -6.28 1.57 -1.09
N ILE A 95 -7.02 1.69 0.02
CA ILE A 95 -6.49 2.27 1.24
C ILE A 95 -5.66 1.22 2.00
N ILE A 96 -4.48 1.59 2.47
CA ILE A 96 -3.62 0.74 3.28
C ILE A 96 -3.98 0.91 4.76
N HIS A 97 -4.06 -0.21 5.47
CA HIS A 97 -4.21 -0.26 6.92
C HIS A 97 -2.83 -0.45 7.58
N ASP A 98 -2.05 0.63 7.59
CA ASP A 98 -0.73 0.62 8.25
C ASP A 98 -0.85 0.58 9.78
N PRO A 99 0.16 0.03 10.47
CA PRO A 99 0.28 0.18 11.92
C PRO A 99 0.27 1.66 12.33
N PHE A 100 -0.58 1.99 13.31
CA PHE A 100 -0.85 3.37 13.71
C PHE A 100 0.43 4.17 14.05
N PHE A 101 1.32 3.60 14.86
CA PHE A 101 2.48 4.34 15.37
C PHE A 101 3.51 4.68 14.27
N PRO A 102 4.00 3.73 13.45
CA PRO A 102 4.85 4.04 12.29
C PRO A 102 4.21 5.02 11.30
N CYS A 103 2.91 4.87 11.03
CA CYS A 103 2.15 5.80 10.18
C CYS A 103 2.17 7.23 10.77
N LEU A 104 1.81 7.37 12.05
CA LEU A 104 1.81 8.67 12.75
C LEU A 104 3.18 9.34 12.68
N ILE A 105 4.25 8.61 13.03
CA ILE A 105 5.62 9.15 12.98
C ILE A 105 5.99 9.56 11.57
N SER A 106 5.67 8.76 10.55
CA SER A 106 5.95 9.06 9.15
C SER A 106 5.28 10.37 8.70
N PHE A 107 4.01 10.57 9.05
CA PHE A 107 3.29 11.81 8.75
C PHE A 107 3.78 13.00 9.58
N MET A 108 4.16 12.81 10.85
CA MET A 108 4.82 13.87 11.62
C MET A 108 6.13 14.31 10.94
N CYS A 109 6.93 13.35 10.45
CA CYS A 109 8.15 13.65 9.71
C CYS A 109 7.88 14.31 8.34
N SER A 110 6.73 14.04 7.72
CA SER A 110 6.37 14.65 6.44
C SER A 110 6.00 16.13 6.55
N THR A 111 5.48 16.57 7.70
CA THR A 111 4.99 17.95 7.91
C THR A 111 6.05 19.07 7.92
N CYS A 112 7.31 18.81 7.53
CA CYS A 112 8.33 19.85 7.44
C CYS A 112 9.29 19.72 6.23
N LYS A 113 9.09 18.78 5.29
CA LYS A 113 10.08 18.50 4.22
C LYS A 113 9.44 17.89 2.96
N ASN A 114 9.99 18.18 1.78
CA ASN A 114 9.60 17.55 0.51
C ASN A 114 9.81 16.02 0.58
N ILE A 115 8.94 15.24 -0.08
CA ILE A 115 8.93 13.75 -0.10
C ILE A 115 10.34 13.11 -0.18
N PRO A 116 11.29 13.57 -1.02
CA PRO A 116 12.62 12.97 -1.11
C PRO A 116 13.45 13.03 0.19
N ALA A 117 13.17 13.98 1.08
CA ALA A 117 13.90 14.13 2.33
C ALA A 117 13.39 13.19 3.44
N ILE A 118 12.16 12.69 3.33
CA ILE A 118 11.57 11.73 4.27
C ILE A 118 12.22 10.35 4.06
N HIS A 119 12.27 9.87 2.81
CA HIS A 119 12.93 8.60 2.48
C HIS A 119 14.39 8.55 2.97
N ARG A 120 15.14 9.65 2.82
CA ARG A 120 16.55 9.71 3.21
C ARG A 120 16.79 9.63 4.73
N MET A 121 15.76 9.88 5.54
CA MET A 121 15.85 9.84 7.00
C MET A 121 15.44 8.48 7.58
N MET A 122 14.59 7.72 6.87
CA MET A 122 14.17 6.38 7.27
C MET A 122 15.17 5.27 6.90
N SER A 123 16.15 5.57 6.03
CA SER A 123 17.18 4.64 5.59
C SER A 123 18.51 4.71 6.38
N ASN A 124 18.56 5.45 7.50
CA ASN A 124 19.73 5.55 8.37
C ASN A 124 19.45 5.00 9.77
#